data_AF-A0A2G6G5X4-F1
#
_entry.id   AF-A0A2G6G5X4-F1
#
_cell.length_a   1.000
_cell.length_b   1.000
_cell.length_c   1.000
_cell.angle_alpha   90.00
_cell.angle_beta   90.00
_cell.angle_gamma   90.00
#
_symmetry.space_group_name_H-M   'P 1'
#
loop_
_entity.id
_entity.type
_entity.pdbx_description
1 polymer ?
#
loop_
_entity_poly.entity_id
_entity_poly.type
_entity_poly.pdbx_seq_one_letter_code
_entity_poly.pdbx_strand_id
1 'polypeptide(L)'
;MGALLVLLAAPCCVWAQEDPCRDLASHVYATAPDLVYEGRPDSLYHLVRDWREVCGDGEPILRLTILAAIWDGAFTESLYDGGILDALIWRYHAGRLRRVSGPVDPDWGPGGIATAADFAPGIADFDAFTTEFADQLLPHTAEASPQRFFCLYYSGRPDEAWALLSSHALADTDLRWYHQRELSRLEKPASRQILAFYGGQYVPRGNALYFGDHASLAVSYGIRKDRLLLRGLMELRPGRARYPYYVDHEGVTGQSDRFDNVLLGVEIGREIISWRRHRVEVFGGLAYDSIRPFRDEDVALWTVSLLYGAGYRLELGTSRRWLLGFDYRGEQAGGRHSDGTDLDGGSNTWRVSMSFVLGDDGGDRLTGLGRGGAP
;
A
#
# COMPACT_ATOMS: atom_id res chain seq x y z
N MET A 1 -42.58 -23.02 13.96
CA MET A 1 -41.85 -24.30 14.15
C MET A 1 -41.13 -24.62 12.86
N GLY A 2 -39.87 -24.20 12.73
CA GLY A 2 -39.03 -24.47 11.57
C GLY A 2 -37.73 -25.08 12.05
N ALA A 3 -37.46 -26.33 11.65
CA ALA A 3 -36.30 -27.09 12.08
C ALA A 3 -35.05 -26.59 11.33
N LEU A 4 -34.06 -26.16 12.11
CA LEU A 4 -32.73 -25.76 11.65
C LEU A 4 -31.90 -27.05 11.45
N LEU A 5 -31.62 -27.40 10.20
CA LEU A 5 -30.75 -28.54 9.86
C LEU A 5 -29.28 -28.04 9.90
N VAL A 6 -28.54 -28.43 10.93
CA VAL A 6 -27.11 -28.17 11.04
C VAL A 6 -26.36 -29.24 10.26
N LEU A 7 -25.85 -28.87 9.08
CA LEU A 7 -24.89 -29.68 8.31
C LEU A 7 -23.51 -29.54 8.95
N LEU A 8 -23.12 -30.55 9.72
CA LEU A 8 -21.74 -30.75 10.17
C LEU A 8 -20.89 -31.17 8.97
N ALA A 9 -20.16 -30.22 8.39
CA ALA A 9 -19.11 -30.53 7.43
C ALA A 9 -17.94 -31.18 8.19
N ALA A 10 -17.66 -32.45 7.88
CA ALA A 10 -16.46 -33.12 8.34
C ALA A 10 -15.22 -32.39 7.79
N PRO A 11 -14.16 -32.19 8.59
CA PRO A 11 -12.89 -31.69 8.07
C PRO A 11 -12.33 -32.76 7.14
N CYS A 12 -12.49 -32.56 5.84
CA CYS A 12 -11.77 -33.35 4.84
C CYS A 12 -10.27 -33.19 5.15
N CYS A 13 -9.59 -34.32 5.28
CA CYS A 13 -8.14 -34.40 5.28
C CYS A 13 -7.65 -33.66 4.03
N VAL A 14 -7.21 -32.42 4.19
CA VAL A 14 -6.38 -31.74 3.20
C VAL A 14 -5.07 -32.51 3.24
N TRP A 15 -4.87 -33.37 2.26
CA TRP A 15 -3.57 -33.99 2.02
C TRP A 15 -2.62 -32.82 1.79
N ALA A 16 -1.66 -32.64 2.69
CA ALA A 16 -0.59 -31.68 2.49
C ALA A 16 0.14 -32.12 1.21
N GLN A 17 -0.19 -31.46 0.11
CA GLN A 17 0.46 -31.68 -1.15
C GLN A 17 1.91 -31.20 -0.96
N GLU A 18 2.86 -32.13 -1.05
CA GLU A 18 4.29 -31.80 -0.96
C GLU A 18 4.59 -30.73 -2.01
N ASP A 19 5.19 -29.63 -1.57
CA ASP A 19 5.58 -28.55 -2.45
C ASP A 19 6.92 -28.93 -3.10
N PRO A 20 6.93 -29.30 -4.39
CA PRO A 20 8.14 -29.81 -5.05
C PRO A 20 9.27 -28.78 -5.05
N CYS A 21 8.94 -27.48 -4.96
CA CYS A 21 9.95 -26.44 -4.88
C CYS A 21 10.66 -26.45 -3.52
N ARG A 22 9.93 -26.73 -2.43
CA ARG A 22 10.49 -26.77 -1.08
C ARG A 22 11.49 -27.90 -0.92
N ASP A 23 11.15 -29.10 -1.40
CA ASP A 23 12.03 -30.27 -1.31
C ASP A 23 13.28 -30.09 -2.18
N LEU A 24 13.11 -29.56 -3.39
CA LEU A 24 14.23 -29.26 -4.27
C LEU A 24 15.14 -28.18 -3.67
N ALA A 25 14.59 -27.13 -3.08
CA ALA A 25 15.37 -26.09 -2.40
C ALA A 25 16.20 -26.69 -1.26
N SER A 26 15.62 -27.55 -0.41
CA SER A 26 16.36 -28.24 0.64
C SER A 26 17.49 -29.12 0.08
N HIS A 27 17.26 -29.82 -1.02
CA HIS A 27 18.31 -30.58 -1.69
C HIS A 27 19.45 -29.68 -2.20
N VAL A 28 19.11 -28.55 -2.82
CA VAL A 28 20.09 -27.57 -3.32
C VAL A 28 20.89 -26.97 -2.18
N TYR A 29 20.23 -26.60 -1.07
CA TYR A 29 20.89 -26.03 0.11
C TYR A 29 21.94 -26.96 0.72
N ALA A 30 21.66 -28.27 0.70
CA ALA A 30 22.61 -29.27 1.16
C ALA A 30 23.74 -29.54 0.14
N THR A 31 23.44 -29.53 -1.16
CA THR A 31 24.36 -30.02 -2.21
C THR A 31 25.26 -28.93 -2.79
N ALA A 32 24.79 -27.69 -2.87
CA ALA A 32 25.55 -26.59 -3.48
C ALA A 32 26.92 -26.33 -2.80
N PRO A 33 27.04 -26.34 -1.46
CA PRO A 33 28.34 -26.18 -0.80
C PRO A 33 29.37 -27.21 -1.24
N ASP A 34 28.99 -28.50 -1.28
CA ASP A 34 29.88 -29.59 -1.68
C ASP A 34 30.37 -29.41 -3.12
N LEU A 35 29.49 -29.01 -4.04
CA LEU A 35 29.86 -28.77 -5.44
C LEU A 35 30.86 -27.62 -5.60
N VAL A 36 30.74 -26.56 -4.77
CA VAL A 36 31.70 -25.46 -4.76
C VAL A 36 33.04 -25.93 -4.18
N TYR A 37 33.04 -26.64 -3.06
CA TYR A 37 34.28 -27.12 -2.42
C TYR A 37 35.02 -28.18 -3.26
N GLU A 38 34.30 -29.00 -4.02
CA GLU A 38 34.87 -29.97 -4.95
C GLU A 38 35.35 -29.34 -6.28
N GLY A 39 35.08 -28.05 -6.50
CA GLY A 39 35.49 -27.36 -7.73
C GLY A 39 34.72 -27.83 -8.97
N ARG A 40 33.40 -28.05 -8.85
CA ARG A 40 32.53 -28.62 -9.90
C ARG A 40 31.49 -27.62 -10.44
N PRO A 41 31.90 -26.56 -11.16
CA PRO A 41 30.99 -25.51 -11.65
C PRO A 41 29.89 -26.04 -12.56
N ASP A 42 30.19 -26.97 -13.47
CA ASP A 42 29.20 -27.56 -14.38
C ASP A 42 28.04 -28.23 -13.62
N SER A 43 28.38 -28.94 -12.53
CA SER A 43 27.38 -29.63 -11.71
C SER A 43 26.53 -28.63 -10.93
N LEU A 44 27.14 -27.53 -10.48
CA LEU A 44 26.42 -26.44 -9.80
C LEU A 44 25.46 -25.73 -10.76
N TYR A 45 25.87 -25.46 -12.00
CA TYR A 45 24.98 -24.84 -13.00
C TYR A 45 23.80 -25.74 -13.36
N HIS A 46 24.03 -27.05 -13.49
CA HIS A 46 22.94 -28.01 -13.68
C HIS A 46 21.95 -27.97 -12.51
N LEU A 47 22.45 -28.00 -11.27
CA LEU A 47 21.62 -27.92 -10.06
C LEU A 47 20.80 -26.62 -10.01
N VAL A 48 21.42 -25.47 -10.31
CA VAL A 48 20.76 -24.15 -10.32
C VAL A 48 19.70 -24.06 -11.42
N ARG A 49 19.98 -24.59 -12.61
CA ARG A 49 19.02 -24.61 -13.72
C ARG A 49 17.80 -25.44 -13.35
N ASP A 50 18.01 -26.65 -12.84
CA ASP A 50 16.92 -27.55 -12.46
C ASP A 50 16.08 -26.92 -11.33
N TRP A 51 16.72 -26.21 -10.39
CA TRP A 51 16.04 -25.43 -9.35
C TRP A 51 15.21 -24.29 -9.93
N ARG A 52 15.76 -23.50 -10.86
CA ARG A 52 15.05 -22.42 -11.56
C ARG A 52 13.85 -22.92 -12.35
N GLU A 53 13.97 -24.05 -13.04
CA GLU A 53 12.88 -24.62 -13.85
C GLU A 53 11.65 -25.01 -13.01
N VAL A 54 11.88 -25.48 -11.77
CA VAL A 54 10.81 -25.91 -10.87
C VAL A 54 10.28 -24.76 -10.00
N CYS A 55 11.16 -23.88 -9.51
CA CYS A 55 10.82 -22.85 -8.53
C CYS A 55 10.68 -21.42 -9.09
N GLY A 56 11.12 -21.17 -10.34
CA GLY A 56 11.21 -19.82 -10.91
C GLY A 56 12.45 -19.05 -10.44
N ASP A 57 12.49 -17.74 -10.70
CA ASP A 57 13.64 -16.87 -10.44
C ASP A 57 13.59 -16.17 -9.06
N GLY A 58 13.62 -16.96 -7.99
CA GLY A 58 13.66 -16.45 -6.61
C GLY A 58 15.04 -15.92 -6.17
N GLU A 59 15.09 -15.14 -5.08
CA GLU A 59 16.35 -14.57 -4.55
C GLU A 59 17.44 -15.62 -4.29
N PRO A 60 17.15 -16.78 -3.65
CA PRO A 60 18.19 -17.76 -3.36
C PRO A 60 18.83 -18.34 -4.64
N ILE A 61 18.02 -18.55 -5.68
CA ILE A 61 18.44 -19.03 -7.01
C ILE A 61 19.29 -17.98 -7.70
N LEU A 62 18.81 -16.73 -7.72
CA LEU A 62 19.49 -15.61 -8.36
C LEU A 62 20.85 -15.34 -7.73
N ARG A 63 20.91 -15.31 -6.39
CA ARG A 63 22.16 -15.19 -5.62
C ARG A 63 23.16 -16.28 -5.98
N LEU A 64 22.74 -17.54 -5.96
CA LEU A 64 23.64 -18.66 -6.27
C LEU A 64 24.11 -18.60 -7.73
N THR A 65 23.23 -18.24 -8.66
CA THR A 65 23.57 -18.04 -10.08
C THR A 65 24.66 -16.97 -10.25
N ILE A 66 24.47 -15.82 -9.59
CA ILE A 66 25.43 -14.70 -9.67
C ILE A 66 26.78 -15.11 -9.06
N LEU A 67 26.80 -15.70 -7.87
CA LEU A 67 28.04 -16.11 -7.21
C LEU A 67 28.78 -17.20 -8.01
N ALA A 68 28.06 -18.18 -8.54
CA ALA A 68 28.63 -19.22 -9.41
C ALA A 68 29.25 -18.61 -10.69
N ALA A 69 28.57 -17.65 -11.31
CA ALA A 69 29.08 -16.97 -12.50
C ALA A 69 30.30 -16.09 -12.20
N ILE A 70 30.37 -15.47 -11.02
CA ILE A 70 31.57 -14.74 -10.59
C ILE A 70 32.73 -15.72 -10.38
N TRP A 71 32.47 -16.84 -9.70
CA TRP A 71 33.46 -17.87 -9.41
C TRP A 71 34.09 -18.48 -10.67
N ASP A 72 33.28 -18.78 -11.67
CA ASP A 72 33.72 -19.36 -12.94
C ASP A 72 34.18 -18.30 -13.98
N GLY A 73 34.18 -17.02 -13.60
CA GLY A 73 34.56 -15.92 -14.50
C GLY A 73 33.58 -15.67 -15.67
N ALA A 74 32.38 -16.25 -15.61
CA ALA A 74 31.32 -16.16 -16.62
C ALA A 74 30.29 -15.04 -16.35
N PHE A 75 30.50 -14.22 -15.32
CA PHE A 75 29.56 -13.18 -14.93
C PHE A 75 29.31 -12.16 -16.05
N THR A 76 28.03 -11.90 -16.31
CA THR A 76 27.54 -10.84 -17.19
C THR A 76 26.27 -10.21 -16.60
N GLU A 77 25.98 -8.95 -16.91
CA GLU A 77 24.78 -8.29 -16.37
C GLU A 77 23.47 -8.85 -16.97
N SER A 78 23.54 -9.65 -18.04
CA SER A 78 22.38 -10.39 -18.58
C SER A 78 21.88 -11.52 -17.68
N LEU A 79 22.59 -11.85 -16.61
CA LEU A 79 22.15 -12.85 -15.62
C LEU A 79 20.95 -12.39 -14.80
N TYR A 80 20.63 -11.10 -14.84
CA TYR A 80 19.52 -10.52 -14.10
C TYR A 80 18.83 -9.43 -14.91
N ASP A 81 17.59 -9.14 -14.55
CA ASP A 81 16.81 -8.07 -15.12
C ASP A 81 16.49 -7.01 -14.06
N GLY A 82 15.49 -6.16 -14.31
CA GLY A 82 15.05 -5.14 -13.36
C GLY A 82 14.54 -5.69 -12.02
N GLY A 83 14.19 -6.97 -11.95
CA GLY A 83 13.81 -7.68 -10.72
C GLY A 83 14.97 -7.93 -9.76
N ILE A 84 16.22 -7.65 -10.14
CA ILE A 84 17.37 -7.79 -9.24
C ILE A 84 17.22 -6.95 -7.97
N LEU A 85 16.73 -5.71 -8.09
CA LEU A 85 16.57 -4.82 -6.93
C LEU A 85 15.53 -5.36 -5.96
N ASP A 86 14.48 -5.96 -6.49
CA ASP A 86 13.43 -6.62 -5.73
C ASP A 86 14.01 -7.77 -4.90
N ALA A 87 14.83 -8.62 -5.50
CA ALA A 87 15.55 -9.70 -4.80
C ALA A 87 16.52 -9.17 -3.74
N LEU A 88 17.30 -8.11 -4.05
CA LEU A 88 18.22 -7.49 -3.10
C LEU A 88 17.46 -6.90 -1.89
N ILE A 89 16.43 -6.08 -2.14
CA ILE A 89 15.58 -5.47 -1.10
C ILE A 89 14.94 -6.57 -0.23
N TRP A 90 14.42 -7.63 -0.85
CA TRP A 90 13.86 -8.78 -0.14
C TRP A 90 14.88 -9.40 0.82
N ARG A 91 16.09 -9.71 0.35
CA ARG A 91 17.16 -10.25 1.20
C ARG A 91 17.47 -9.34 2.38
N TYR A 92 17.60 -8.03 2.13
CA TYR A 92 17.90 -7.05 3.17
C TYR A 92 16.89 -7.12 4.33
N HIS A 93 15.60 -7.18 3.98
CA HIS A 93 14.51 -7.25 4.95
C HIS A 93 14.37 -8.64 5.57
N ALA A 94 14.49 -9.72 4.80
CA ALA A 94 14.43 -11.11 5.29
C ALA A 94 15.49 -11.37 6.37
N GLY A 95 16.73 -10.89 6.15
CA GLY A 95 17.81 -10.97 7.13
C GLY A 95 17.56 -10.15 8.40
N ARG A 96 16.71 -9.11 8.36
CA ARG A 96 16.25 -8.37 9.55
C ARG A 96 15.08 -9.08 10.24
N LEU A 97 14.09 -9.54 9.50
CA LEU A 97 12.90 -10.20 10.03
C LEU A 97 13.25 -11.48 10.77
N ARG A 98 14.13 -12.32 10.21
CA ARG A 98 14.62 -13.55 10.88
C ARG A 98 15.35 -13.30 12.20
N ARG A 99 15.94 -12.11 12.38
CA ARG A 99 16.61 -11.72 13.64
C ARG A 99 15.63 -11.22 14.70
N VAL A 100 14.43 -10.78 14.32
CA VAL A 100 13.50 -10.05 15.20
C VAL A 100 12.22 -10.84 15.46
N SER A 101 11.85 -11.78 14.58
CA SER A 101 10.54 -12.43 14.63
C SER A 101 10.69 -13.91 14.28
N GLY A 102 9.85 -14.74 14.91
CA GLY A 102 9.67 -16.16 14.54
C GLY A 102 9.18 -16.34 13.10
N PRO A 103 8.60 -17.50 12.74
CA PRO A 103 8.29 -17.85 11.34
C PRO A 103 7.56 -16.71 10.62
N VAL A 104 8.20 -16.22 9.55
CA VAL A 104 7.72 -15.10 8.73
C VAL A 104 6.47 -15.53 7.99
N ASP A 105 5.47 -14.65 7.95
CA ASP A 105 4.23 -14.86 7.19
C ASP A 105 4.57 -14.99 5.68
N PRO A 106 4.19 -16.08 5.00
CA PRO A 106 4.43 -16.29 3.57
C PRO A 106 3.85 -15.18 2.68
N ASP A 107 2.82 -14.47 3.16
CA ASP A 107 2.18 -13.38 2.41
C ASP A 107 2.96 -12.04 2.49
N TRP A 108 4.07 -11.99 3.25
CA TRP A 108 4.81 -10.75 3.53
C TRP A 108 5.92 -10.43 2.53
N GLY A 109 5.79 -10.82 1.26
CA GLY A 109 6.75 -10.49 0.19
C GLY A 109 6.19 -9.47 -0.82
N PRO A 110 6.88 -8.35 -1.11
CA PRO A 110 6.45 -7.48 -2.20
C PRO A 110 6.45 -8.29 -3.52
N GLY A 111 5.30 -8.41 -4.18
CA GLY A 111 5.22 -8.90 -5.56
C GLY A 111 5.47 -10.40 -5.80
N GLY A 112 5.36 -11.27 -4.79
CA GLY A 112 5.52 -12.73 -4.98
C GLY A 112 6.98 -13.20 -5.11
N ILE A 113 7.93 -12.40 -4.63
CA ILE A 113 9.37 -12.76 -4.60
C ILE A 113 9.65 -13.82 -3.52
N ALA A 114 8.84 -13.85 -2.46
CA ALA A 114 8.90 -14.90 -1.46
C ALA A 114 8.36 -16.21 -2.07
N THR A 115 9.22 -17.22 -2.15
CA THR A 115 8.87 -18.55 -2.67
C THR A 115 8.89 -19.57 -1.53
N ALA A 116 8.31 -20.75 -1.74
CA ALA A 116 8.39 -21.84 -0.78
C ALA A 116 9.85 -22.22 -0.43
N ALA A 117 10.80 -21.93 -1.34
CA ALA A 117 12.23 -22.11 -1.12
C ALA A 117 12.77 -21.26 0.04
N ASP A 118 12.22 -20.06 0.27
CA ASP A 118 12.65 -19.17 1.37
C ASP A 118 12.33 -19.73 2.76
N PHE A 119 11.48 -20.76 2.81
CA PHE A 119 11.03 -21.47 4.02
C PHE A 119 11.45 -22.94 4.04
N ALA A 120 12.27 -23.37 3.08
CA ALA A 120 12.76 -24.73 3.03
C ALA A 120 13.80 -24.99 4.16
N PRO A 121 13.79 -26.18 4.79
CA PRO A 121 14.82 -26.59 5.73
C PRO A 121 16.23 -26.39 5.16
N GLY A 122 17.16 -25.92 5.99
CA GLY A 122 18.56 -25.69 5.60
C GLY A 122 18.87 -24.28 5.05
N ILE A 123 17.87 -23.41 4.90
CA ILE A 123 18.11 -22.04 4.38
C ILE A 123 19.10 -21.21 5.22
N ALA A 124 19.16 -21.42 6.54
CA ALA A 124 20.12 -20.74 7.39
C ALA A 124 21.57 -21.15 7.10
N ASP A 125 21.80 -22.45 6.88
CA ASP A 125 23.12 -22.99 6.53
C ASP A 125 23.51 -22.55 5.11
N PHE A 126 22.55 -22.52 4.18
CA PHE A 126 22.75 -21.99 2.84
C PHE A 126 23.08 -20.48 2.84
N ASP A 127 22.42 -19.70 3.70
CA ASP A 127 22.73 -18.28 3.87
C ASP A 127 24.13 -18.07 4.43
N ALA A 128 24.56 -18.88 5.40
CA ALA A 128 25.92 -18.86 5.93
C ALA A 128 26.95 -19.22 4.83
N PHE A 129 26.71 -20.31 4.11
CA PHE A 129 27.54 -20.75 2.99
C PHE A 129 27.69 -19.66 1.93
N THR A 130 26.59 -19.10 1.42
CA THR A 130 26.66 -18.08 0.36
C THR A 130 27.28 -16.77 0.83
N THR A 131 27.19 -16.46 2.14
CA THR A 131 27.89 -15.31 2.73
C THR A 131 29.41 -15.54 2.72
N GLU A 132 29.85 -16.72 3.14
CA GLU A 132 31.26 -17.10 3.10
C GLU A 132 31.79 -17.19 1.67
N PHE A 133 31.03 -17.82 0.77
CA PHE A 133 31.38 -17.94 -0.64
C PHE A 133 31.55 -16.56 -1.30
N ALA A 134 30.64 -15.62 -1.02
CA ALA A 134 30.75 -14.24 -1.50
C ALA A 134 31.99 -13.52 -0.95
N ASP A 135 32.35 -13.75 0.31
CA ASP A 135 33.53 -13.16 0.94
C ASP A 135 34.83 -13.71 0.34
N GLN A 136 34.90 -15.02 0.08
CA GLN A 136 36.05 -15.67 -0.58
C GLN A 136 36.26 -15.16 -2.01
N LEU A 137 35.17 -14.82 -2.73
CA LEU A 137 35.26 -14.28 -4.09
C LEU A 137 35.71 -12.82 -4.12
N LEU A 138 35.49 -12.05 -3.06
CA LEU A 138 35.73 -10.60 -3.04
C LEU A 138 37.16 -10.18 -3.46
N PRO A 139 38.25 -10.81 -2.98
CA PRO A 139 39.62 -10.44 -3.37
C PRO A 139 39.93 -10.68 -4.86
N HIS A 140 39.10 -11.47 -5.54
CA HIS A 140 39.25 -11.83 -6.95
C HIS A 140 38.37 -10.98 -7.88
N THR A 141 37.61 -10.03 -7.33
CA THR A 141 36.77 -9.10 -8.11
C THR A 141 37.49 -7.78 -8.36
N ALA A 142 37.25 -7.17 -9.52
CA ALA A 142 37.77 -5.83 -9.80
C ALA A 142 37.07 -4.77 -8.90
N GLU A 143 37.83 -3.80 -8.38
CA GLU A 143 37.36 -2.78 -7.44
C GLU A 143 36.14 -1.97 -7.94
N ALA A 144 36.04 -1.76 -9.25
CA ALA A 144 34.98 -0.96 -9.89
C ALA A 144 34.06 -1.84 -10.75
N SER A 145 33.46 -2.88 -10.16
CA SER A 145 32.68 -3.86 -10.92
C SER A 145 31.38 -4.29 -10.24
N PRO A 146 30.33 -4.66 -11.02
CA PRO A 146 29.11 -5.27 -10.46
C PRO A 146 29.39 -6.56 -9.67
N GLN A 147 30.39 -7.34 -10.07
CA GLN A 147 30.83 -8.54 -9.35
C GLN A 147 31.18 -8.20 -7.90
N ARG A 148 31.98 -7.14 -7.71
CA ARG A 148 32.34 -6.67 -6.38
C ARG A 148 31.14 -6.17 -5.60
N PHE A 149 30.21 -5.47 -6.24
CA PHE A 149 28.95 -5.09 -5.59
C PHE A 149 28.23 -6.30 -5.02
N PHE A 150 28.01 -7.36 -5.82
CA PHE A 150 27.31 -8.55 -5.37
C PHE A 150 28.08 -9.29 -4.27
N CYS A 151 29.41 -9.43 -4.39
CA CYS A 151 30.23 -10.02 -3.34
C CYS A 151 30.14 -9.22 -2.03
N LEU A 152 30.23 -7.88 -2.06
CA LEU A 152 30.05 -7.04 -0.87
C LEU A 152 28.64 -7.22 -0.27
N TYR A 153 27.62 -7.21 -1.12
CA TYR A 153 26.24 -7.32 -0.67
C TYR A 153 25.95 -8.67 -0.01
N TYR A 154 26.29 -9.77 -0.69
CA TYR A 154 26.01 -11.13 -0.22
C TYR A 154 26.91 -11.55 0.94
N SER A 155 28.11 -10.98 1.09
CA SER A 155 28.98 -11.17 2.27
C SER A 155 28.53 -10.38 3.51
N GLY A 156 27.37 -9.73 3.47
CA GLY A 156 26.81 -9.03 4.63
C GLY A 156 27.35 -7.60 4.83
N ARG A 157 27.92 -6.98 3.79
CA ARG A 157 28.35 -5.57 3.76
C ARG A 157 27.48 -4.72 2.81
N PRO A 158 26.15 -4.65 3.02
CA PRO A 158 25.25 -3.95 2.11
C PRO A 158 25.55 -2.45 2.03
N ASP A 159 26.02 -1.82 3.11
CA ASP A 159 26.33 -0.38 3.12
C ASP A 159 27.50 -0.05 2.19
N GLU A 160 28.55 -0.88 2.18
CA GLU A 160 29.68 -0.76 1.26
C GLU A 160 29.24 -1.04 -0.19
N ALA A 161 28.39 -2.05 -0.39
CA ALA A 161 27.84 -2.35 -1.71
C ALA A 161 27.03 -1.16 -2.26
N TRP A 162 26.10 -0.61 -1.49
CA TRP A 162 25.30 0.55 -1.90
C TRP A 162 26.14 1.81 -2.09
N ALA A 163 27.21 1.99 -1.31
CA ALA A 163 28.19 3.07 -1.52
C ALA A 163 28.92 2.91 -2.87
N LEU A 164 29.36 1.69 -3.20
CA LEU A 164 29.97 1.38 -4.50
C LEU A 164 28.99 1.64 -5.65
N LEU A 165 27.74 1.17 -5.54
CA LEU A 165 26.71 1.44 -6.55
C LEU A 165 26.37 2.92 -6.67
N SER A 166 26.52 3.68 -5.59
CA SER A 166 26.29 5.13 -5.58
C SER A 166 27.41 5.92 -6.24
N SER A 167 28.62 5.35 -6.32
CA SER A 167 29.80 5.97 -6.90
C SER A 167 29.75 6.07 -8.43
N HIS A 168 30.71 6.79 -9.02
CA HIS A 168 30.90 6.85 -10.47
C HIS A 168 31.47 5.55 -11.06
N ALA A 169 32.01 4.65 -10.24
CA ALA A 169 32.65 3.42 -10.68
C ALA A 169 31.69 2.48 -11.43
N LEU A 170 30.39 2.51 -11.07
CA LEU A 170 29.35 1.71 -11.70
C LEU A 170 28.40 2.56 -12.55
N ALA A 171 28.82 3.75 -13.02
CA ALA A 171 27.91 4.66 -13.73
C ALA A 171 27.26 4.04 -14.99
N ASP A 172 28.03 3.21 -15.71
CA ASP A 172 27.66 2.65 -17.01
C ASP A 172 27.20 1.18 -16.94
N THR A 173 26.69 0.74 -15.78
CA THR A 173 26.22 -0.64 -15.57
C THR A 173 24.69 -0.71 -15.58
N ASP A 174 24.14 -1.86 -15.97
CA ASP A 174 22.69 -2.11 -15.94
C ASP A 174 22.17 -2.06 -14.51
N LEU A 175 22.93 -2.61 -13.55
CA LEU A 175 22.60 -2.53 -12.12
C LEU A 175 22.39 -1.07 -11.65
N ARG A 176 23.25 -0.15 -12.10
CA ARG A 176 23.13 1.27 -11.78
C ARG A 176 21.92 1.89 -12.45
N TRP A 177 21.66 1.53 -13.71
CA TRP A 177 20.48 1.99 -14.42
C TRP A 177 19.19 1.56 -13.72
N TYR A 178 19.07 0.28 -13.33
CA TYR A 178 17.93 -0.22 -12.56
C TYR A 178 17.78 0.56 -11.25
N HIS A 179 18.87 0.74 -10.51
CA HIS A 179 18.86 1.44 -9.24
C HIS A 179 18.41 2.90 -9.37
N GLN A 180 18.93 3.64 -10.36
CA GLN A 180 18.52 5.01 -10.62
C GLN A 180 17.07 5.12 -11.08
N ARG A 181 16.61 4.18 -11.92
CA ARG A 181 15.22 4.11 -12.38
C ARG A 181 14.27 3.92 -11.20
N GLU A 182 14.60 3.01 -10.28
CA GLU A 182 13.80 2.74 -9.09
C GLU A 182 13.86 3.91 -8.10
N LEU A 183 15.04 4.50 -7.84
CA LEU A 183 15.13 5.73 -7.05
C LEU A 183 14.30 6.86 -7.65
N SER A 184 14.37 7.09 -8.96
CA SER A 184 13.56 8.11 -9.64
C SER A 184 12.06 7.83 -9.55
N ARG A 185 11.66 6.57 -9.43
CA ARG A 185 10.26 6.16 -9.22
C ARG A 185 9.82 6.43 -7.77
N LEU A 186 10.69 6.16 -6.80
CA LEU A 186 10.42 6.32 -5.37
C LEU A 186 10.55 7.77 -4.89
N GLU A 187 11.43 8.57 -5.51
CA GLU A 187 11.63 9.99 -5.22
C GLU A 187 10.54 10.89 -5.82
N LYS A 188 9.81 10.42 -6.85
CA LYS A 188 8.61 11.11 -7.29
C LYS A 188 7.63 11.14 -6.13
N PRO A 189 7.08 12.31 -5.74
CA PRO A 189 6.16 12.40 -4.62
C PRO A 189 4.98 11.48 -4.88
N ALA A 190 4.99 10.34 -4.18
CA ALA A 190 4.05 9.27 -4.40
C ALA A 190 2.65 9.83 -4.16
N SER A 191 1.82 9.79 -5.19
CA SER A 191 0.42 10.11 -5.04
C SER A 191 -0.21 9.03 -4.15
N ARG A 192 -0.47 9.36 -2.89
CA ARG A 192 -1.08 8.45 -1.93
C ARG A 192 -2.58 8.44 -2.17
N GLN A 193 -3.12 7.28 -2.50
CA GLN A 193 -4.56 7.10 -2.60
C GLN A 193 -5.10 6.82 -1.19
N ILE A 194 -6.23 7.40 -0.83
CA ILE A 194 -6.80 7.32 0.52
C ILE A 194 -8.28 6.98 0.39
N LEU A 195 -8.69 5.86 0.96
CA LEU A 195 -10.10 5.52 1.14
C LEU A 195 -10.49 5.83 2.58
N ALA A 196 -11.56 6.59 2.80
CA ALA A 196 -12.00 6.96 4.14
C ALA A 196 -13.50 6.72 4.32
N PHE A 197 -13.85 6.23 5.51
CA PHE A 197 -15.23 6.07 5.98
C PHE A 197 -15.48 7.02 7.13
N TYR A 198 -16.60 7.73 7.09
CA TYR A 198 -16.97 8.76 8.06
C TYR A 198 -18.28 8.41 8.74
N GLY A 199 -18.34 8.67 10.04
CA GLY A 199 -19.57 8.79 10.80
C GLY A 199 -19.60 10.15 11.50
N GLY A 200 -20.76 10.81 11.51
CA GLY A 200 -20.84 12.17 12.04
C GLY A 200 -22.24 12.67 12.32
N GLN A 201 -22.31 13.94 12.73
CA GLN A 201 -23.53 14.67 13.02
C GLN A 201 -23.63 15.89 12.11
N TYR A 202 -24.73 15.98 11.38
CA TYR A 202 -25.18 17.14 10.61
C TYR A 202 -26.01 18.06 11.50
N VAL A 203 -25.64 19.34 11.53
CA VAL A 203 -26.31 20.40 12.31
C VAL A 203 -26.69 21.54 11.35
N PRO A 204 -27.97 21.71 11.01
CA PRO A 204 -28.40 22.75 10.07
C PRO A 204 -28.32 24.16 10.68
N ARG A 205 -28.31 25.17 9.81
CA ARG A 205 -28.28 26.60 10.12
C ARG A 205 -29.13 27.39 9.12
N GLY A 206 -29.69 28.52 9.55
CA GLY A 206 -30.55 29.35 8.69
C GLY A 206 -31.87 28.64 8.39
N ASN A 207 -32.35 28.72 7.15
CA ASN A 207 -33.65 28.13 6.79
C ASN A 207 -33.58 26.59 6.71
N ALA A 208 -32.39 26.00 6.64
CA ALA A 208 -32.20 24.55 6.79
C ALA A 208 -32.58 24.00 8.19
N LEU A 209 -32.83 24.84 9.20
CA LEU A 209 -33.21 24.42 10.55
C LEU A 209 -34.48 23.56 10.60
N TYR A 210 -35.33 23.62 9.56
CA TYR A 210 -36.48 22.74 9.39
C TYR A 210 -36.11 21.26 9.44
N PHE A 211 -34.93 20.91 8.93
CA PHE A 211 -34.49 19.52 8.91
C PHE A 211 -34.10 18.99 10.30
N GLY A 212 -33.61 19.84 11.19
CA GLY A 212 -33.05 19.40 12.47
C GLY A 212 -31.73 18.64 12.32
N ASP A 213 -31.22 18.12 13.44
CA ASP A 213 -29.95 17.41 13.48
C ASP A 213 -30.09 16.00 12.91
N HIS A 214 -29.13 15.56 12.10
CA HIS A 214 -29.12 14.24 11.46
C HIS A 214 -27.82 13.51 11.67
N ALA A 215 -27.87 12.18 11.71
CA ALA A 215 -26.67 11.37 11.56
C ALA A 215 -26.19 11.43 10.10
N SER A 216 -24.88 11.43 9.90
CA SER A 216 -24.25 11.41 8.58
C SER A 216 -23.31 10.21 8.45
N LEU A 217 -23.42 9.46 7.35
CA LEU A 217 -22.47 8.43 6.97
C LEU A 217 -21.85 8.82 5.62
N ALA A 218 -20.52 8.79 5.51
CA ALA A 218 -19.86 9.16 4.26
C ALA A 218 -18.73 8.21 3.90
N VAL A 219 -18.45 8.14 2.60
CA VAL A 219 -17.25 7.51 2.04
C VAL A 219 -16.54 8.53 1.17
N SER A 220 -15.21 8.55 1.21
CA SER A 220 -14.42 9.37 0.30
C SER A 220 -13.26 8.58 -0.29
N TYR A 221 -12.96 8.86 -1.55
CA TYR A 221 -11.74 8.43 -2.20
C TYR A 221 -10.91 9.67 -2.55
N GLY A 222 -9.67 9.73 -2.08
CA GLY A 222 -8.79 10.86 -2.26
C GLY A 222 -7.43 10.49 -2.80
N ILE A 223 -6.80 11.44 -3.48
CA ILE A 223 -5.42 11.38 -3.94
C ILE A 223 -4.68 12.52 -3.26
N ARG A 224 -3.64 12.19 -2.51
CA ARG A 224 -2.74 13.16 -1.88
C ARG A 224 -1.41 13.17 -2.60
N LYS A 225 -0.97 14.35 -3.03
CA LYS A 225 0.37 14.58 -3.56
C LYS A 225 1.02 15.70 -2.74
N ASP A 226 2.11 15.36 -2.06
CA ASP A 226 2.76 16.24 -1.09
C ASP A 226 1.76 16.72 -0.02
N ARG A 227 1.53 18.04 0.03
CA ARG A 227 0.58 18.69 0.92
C ARG A 227 -0.80 18.90 0.29
N LEU A 228 -0.99 18.61 -1.00
CA LEU A 228 -2.27 18.79 -1.70
C LEU A 228 -3.10 17.51 -1.65
N LEU A 229 -4.40 17.65 -1.41
CA LEU A 229 -5.37 16.57 -1.38
C LEU A 229 -6.49 16.90 -2.36
N LEU A 230 -6.88 15.94 -3.20
CA LEU A 230 -8.11 15.97 -3.97
C LEU A 230 -8.95 14.78 -3.54
N ARG A 231 -10.21 14.97 -3.16
CA ARG A 231 -11.09 13.86 -2.76
C ARG A 231 -12.48 13.97 -3.36
N GLY A 232 -12.99 12.85 -3.84
CA GLY A 232 -14.41 12.64 -4.11
C GLY A 232 -15.10 12.13 -2.85
N LEU A 233 -16.30 12.61 -2.58
CA LEU A 233 -17.08 12.34 -1.37
C LEU A 233 -18.50 11.92 -1.75
N MET A 234 -19.01 10.91 -1.08
CA MET A 234 -20.43 10.57 -1.05
C MET A 234 -20.89 10.51 0.39
N GLU A 235 -22.00 11.18 0.71
CA GLU A 235 -22.57 11.23 2.06
C GLU A 235 -24.07 11.01 2.05
N LEU A 236 -24.55 10.25 3.03
CA LEU A 236 -25.94 9.92 3.26
C LEU A 236 -26.36 10.51 4.62
N ARG A 237 -27.51 11.20 4.62
CA ARG A 237 -28.16 11.71 5.84
C ARG A 237 -29.62 11.31 5.81
N PRO A 238 -29.96 10.08 6.26
CA PRO A 238 -31.33 9.60 6.27
C PRO A 238 -32.07 10.11 7.50
N GLY A 239 -33.37 10.37 7.37
CA GLY A 239 -34.18 10.73 8.53
C GLY A 239 -35.45 11.51 8.22
N ARG A 240 -35.99 12.12 9.29
CA ARG A 240 -37.15 13.01 9.22
C ARG A 240 -36.76 14.42 9.61
N ALA A 241 -37.31 15.39 8.89
CA ALA A 241 -37.23 16.79 9.25
C ALA A 241 -37.84 17.02 10.64
N ARG A 242 -37.29 18.00 11.38
CA ARG A 242 -37.80 18.44 12.67
C ARG A 242 -39.20 19.06 12.55
N TYR A 243 -39.44 19.77 11.45
CA TYR A 243 -40.72 20.36 11.11
C TYR A 243 -41.12 19.94 9.69
N PRO A 244 -42.41 19.67 9.44
CA PRO A 244 -42.87 19.42 8.08
C PRO A 244 -42.64 20.67 7.22
N TYR A 245 -42.30 20.47 5.96
CA TYR A 245 -42.03 21.51 4.98
C TYR A 245 -42.88 21.27 3.74
N TYR A 246 -43.21 22.36 3.05
CA TYR A 246 -44.02 22.33 1.83
C TYR A 246 -43.13 22.23 0.60
N VAL A 247 -43.46 21.29 -0.27
CA VAL A 247 -42.81 21.04 -1.56
C VAL A 247 -43.82 21.36 -2.66
N ASP A 248 -43.37 22.10 -3.66
CA ASP A 248 -44.11 22.40 -4.88
C ASP A 248 -43.12 22.39 -6.04
N HIS A 249 -42.90 21.21 -6.61
CA HIS A 249 -41.87 21.00 -7.61
C HIS A 249 -42.34 20.00 -8.66
N GLU A 250 -42.14 20.32 -9.93
CA GLU A 250 -42.47 19.46 -11.08
C GLU A 250 -43.92 18.92 -11.07
N GLY A 251 -44.87 19.73 -10.57
CA GLY A 251 -46.29 19.37 -10.49
C GLY A 251 -46.67 18.51 -9.29
N VAL A 252 -45.72 18.19 -8.41
CA VAL A 252 -45.96 17.53 -7.13
C VAL A 252 -46.00 18.57 -6.02
N THR A 253 -47.18 18.71 -5.41
CA THR A 253 -47.42 19.63 -4.30
C THR A 253 -47.81 18.87 -3.04
N GLY A 254 -47.15 19.14 -1.91
CA GLY A 254 -47.50 18.49 -0.65
C GLY A 254 -46.61 18.89 0.52
N GLN A 255 -47.06 18.52 1.73
CA GLN A 255 -46.22 18.60 2.92
C GLN A 255 -45.43 17.31 3.08
N SER A 256 -44.13 17.43 3.39
CA SER A 256 -43.26 16.30 3.72
C SER A 256 -42.54 16.55 5.04
N ASP A 257 -42.33 15.49 5.81
CA ASP A 257 -41.41 15.44 6.93
C ASP A 257 -40.18 14.57 6.65
N ARG A 258 -39.98 14.10 5.41
CA ARG A 258 -38.86 13.22 5.05
C ARG A 258 -37.62 14.04 4.71
N PHE A 259 -36.46 13.62 5.21
CA PHE A 259 -35.16 14.20 4.87
C PHE A 259 -34.18 13.07 4.57
N ASP A 260 -34.33 12.46 3.40
CA ASP A 260 -33.34 11.52 2.90
C ASP A 260 -32.42 12.25 1.94
N ASN A 261 -31.26 12.59 2.47
CA ASN A 261 -30.27 13.38 1.77
C ASN A 261 -29.13 12.53 1.23
N VAL A 262 -28.78 12.76 -0.03
CA VAL A 262 -27.58 12.21 -0.68
C VAL A 262 -26.75 13.37 -1.19
N LEU A 263 -25.50 13.45 -0.74
CA LEU A 263 -24.54 14.47 -1.16
C LEU A 263 -23.39 13.81 -1.92
N LEU A 264 -23.09 14.32 -3.11
CA LEU A 264 -21.95 13.93 -3.93
C LEU A 264 -21.06 15.14 -4.16
N GLY A 265 -19.81 15.08 -3.72
CA GLY A 265 -18.92 16.24 -3.72
C GLY A 265 -17.50 15.96 -4.17
N VAL A 266 -16.82 17.04 -4.54
CA VAL A 266 -15.38 17.06 -4.79
C VAL A 266 -14.77 18.16 -3.93
N GLU A 267 -13.73 17.82 -3.17
CA GLU A 267 -13.03 18.73 -2.29
C GLU A 267 -11.54 18.76 -2.64
N ILE A 268 -10.98 19.97 -2.68
CA ILE A 268 -9.54 20.21 -2.71
C ILE A 268 -9.09 20.67 -1.32
N GLY A 269 -8.00 20.10 -0.83
CA GLY A 269 -7.45 20.37 0.47
C GLY A 269 -5.96 20.57 0.47
N ARG A 270 -5.47 21.17 1.55
CA ARG A 270 -4.05 21.36 1.80
C ARG A 270 -3.70 21.06 3.24
N GLU A 271 -2.66 20.26 3.44
CA GLU A 271 -2.00 20.08 4.73
C GLU A 271 -1.29 21.38 5.12
N ILE A 272 -1.68 21.95 6.26
CA ILE A 272 -1.12 23.21 6.79
C ILE A 272 -0.08 22.92 7.86
N ILE A 273 -0.33 21.91 8.70
CA ILE A 273 0.57 21.53 9.79
C ILE A 273 0.81 20.02 9.71
N SER A 274 2.07 19.62 9.83
CA SER A 274 2.46 18.22 9.94
C SER A 274 3.53 18.09 11.02
N TRP A 275 3.25 17.25 12.00
CA TRP A 275 4.15 16.98 13.11
C TRP A 275 4.10 15.51 13.49
N ARG A 276 5.20 14.80 13.25
CA ARG A 276 5.33 13.35 13.51
C ARG A 276 4.23 12.53 12.82
N ARG A 277 3.21 12.14 13.57
CA ARG A 277 2.05 11.33 13.13
C ARG A 277 0.77 12.17 13.03
N HIS A 278 0.84 13.46 13.33
CA HIS A 278 -0.27 14.38 13.38
C HIS A 278 -0.27 15.26 12.14
N ARG A 279 -1.42 15.40 11.49
CA ARG A 279 -1.60 16.30 10.35
C ARG A 279 -2.86 17.12 10.53
N VAL A 280 -2.79 18.39 10.16
CA VAL A 280 -3.93 19.30 10.09
C VAL A 280 -4.07 19.78 8.66
N GLU A 281 -5.26 19.62 8.09
CA GLU A 281 -5.61 20.01 6.73
C GLU A 281 -6.78 20.99 6.73
N VAL A 282 -6.79 21.88 5.75
CA VAL A 282 -7.95 22.70 5.41
C VAL A 282 -8.42 22.28 4.03
N PHE A 283 -9.73 22.33 3.79
CA PHE A 283 -10.30 21.92 2.52
C PHE A 283 -11.50 22.78 2.13
N GLY A 284 -11.78 22.82 0.84
CA GLY A 284 -12.96 23.43 0.27
C GLY A 284 -13.37 22.73 -1.01
N GLY A 285 -14.62 22.87 -1.41
CA GLY A 285 -15.13 22.09 -2.52
C GLY A 285 -16.54 22.48 -2.93
N LEU A 286 -17.07 21.73 -3.88
CA LEU A 286 -18.45 21.84 -4.33
C LEU A 286 -19.10 20.49 -4.15
N ALA A 287 -20.38 20.50 -3.83
CA ALA A 287 -21.18 19.30 -3.77
C ALA A 287 -22.53 19.51 -4.42
N TYR A 288 -23.03 18.43 -4.97
CA TYR A 288 -24.39 18.27 -5.41
C TYR A 288 -25.16 17.57 -4.31
N ASP A 289 -26.25 18.16 -3.87
CA ASP A 289 -27.02 17.70 -2.74
C ASP A 289 -28.46 17.42 -3.21
N SER A 290 -28.96 16.22 -2.86
CA SER A 290 -30.26 15.69 -3.25
C SER A 290 -31.10 15.39 -2.03
N ILE A 291 -32.32 15.90 -1.96
CA ILE A 291 -33.28 15.55 -0.93
C ILE A 291 -34.48 14.88 -1.59
N ARG A 292 -34.87 13.70 -1.10
CA ARG A 292 -36.10 13.03 -1.53
C ARG A 292 -37.23 13.28 -0.53
N PRO A 293 -38.17 14.20 -0.83
CA PRO A 293 -39.28 14.52 0.06
C PRO A 293 -40.37 13.44 0.10
N PHE A 294 -40.58 12.67 -0.97
CA PHE A 294 -41.64 11.67 -1.05
C PHE A 294 -41.06 10.30 -1.42
N ARG A 295 -41.68 9.21 -0.94
CA ARG A 295 -41.17 7.84 -1.20
C ARG A 295 -41.51 7.36 -2.60
N ASP A 296 -42.74 7.62 -3.00
CA ASP A 296 -43.41 6.99 -4.14
C ASP A 296 -43.51 7.93 -5.34
N GLU A 297 -43.00 9.15 -5.19
CA GLU A 297 -42.90 10.15 -6.25
C GLU A 297 -41.43 10.28 -6.68
N ASP A 298 -41.20 10.42 -7.99
CA ASP A 298 -39.87 10.62 -8.56
C ASP A 298 -39.38 12.08 -8.44
N VAL A 299 -39.65 12.72 -7.29
CA VAL A 299 -39.25 14.09 -7.00
C VAL A 299 -38.00 14.11 -6.14
N ALA A 300 -37.00 14.85 -6.57
CA ALA A 300 -35.82 15.15 -5.78
C ALA A 300 -35.52 16.64 -5.87
N LEU A 301 -35.25 17.24 -4.71
CA LEU A 301 -34.84 18.63 -4.60
C LEU A 301 -33.33 18.67 -4.67
N TRP A 302 -32.79 19.39 -5.64
CA TRP A 302 -31.36 19.42 -5.90
C TRP A 302 -30.79 20.81 -5.69
N THR A 303 -29.58 20.88 -5.15
CA THR A 303 -28.83 22.14 -5.05
C THR A 303 -27.34 21.90 -5.17
N VAL A 304 -26.60 22.97 -5.44
CA VAL A 304 -25.15 22.98 -5.36
C VAL A 304 -24.74 23.68 -4.08
N SER A 305 -23.97 22.97 -3.25
CA SER A 305 -23.45 23.48 -2.00
C SER A 305 -21.96 23.80 -2.10
N LEU A 306 -21.56 24.91 -1.52
CA LEU A 306 -20.15 25.21 -1.22
C LEU A 306 -19.74 24.48 0.05
N LEU A 307 -18.65 23.73 -0.02
CA LEU A 307 -18.04 23.03 1.12
C LEU A 307 -16.79 23.76 1.57
N TYR A 308 -16.57 23.85 2.87
CA TYR A 308 -15.32 24.32 3.47
C TYR A 308 -15.11 23.69 4.83
N GLY A 309 -13.86 23.50 5.25
CA GLY A 309 -13.61 22.85 6.53
C GLY A 309 -12.16 22.68 6.89
N ALA A 310 -11.97 22.02 8.03
CA ALA A 310 -10.68 21.63 8.56
C ALA A 310 -10.74 20.20 9.09
N GLY A 311 -9.64 19.48 8.90
CA GLY A 311 -9.49 18.10 9.30
C GLY A 311 -8.22 17.91 10.12
N TYR A 312 -8.30 17.02 11.10
CA TYR A 312 -7.16 16.48 11.83
C TYR A 312 -7.00 15.00 11.49
N ARG A 313 -5.77 14.53 11.32
CA ARG A 313 -5.43 13.13 11.04
C ARG A 313 -4.33 12.66 11.99
N LEU A 314 -4.48 11.44 12.48
CA LEU A 314 -3.50 10.70 13.26
C LEU A 314 -3.10 9.43 12.51
N GLU A 315 -1.84 9.31 12.16
CA GLU A 315 -1.26 8.10 11.57
C GLU A 315 -1.09 7.01 12.63
N LEU A 316 -1.64 5.83 12.37
CA LEU A 316 -1.61 4.67 13.25
C LEU A 316 -0.63 3.61 12.73
N GLY A 317 0.04 2.91 13.65
CA GLY A 317 0.98 1.84 13.34
C GLY A 317 2.35 2.34 12.83
N THR A 318 3.26 1.39 12.60
CA THR A 318 4.58 1.63 12.00
C THR A 318 4.47 1.88 10.50
N SER A 319 3.57 1.15 9.83
CA SER A 319 3.32 1.27 8.39
C SER A 319 2.54 2.52 8.00
N ARG A 320 2.00 3.30 8.96
CA ARG A 320 1.24 4.54 8.73
C ARG A 320 0.10 4.44 7.69
N ARG A 321 -0.32 3.21 7.34
CA ARG A 321 -1.38 2.95 6.36
C ARG A 321 -2.77 3.29 6.91
N TRP A 322 -2.96 3.24 8.22
CA TRP A 322 -4.21 3.54 8.87
C TRP A 322 -4.21 4.96 9.43
N LEU A 323 -5.28 5.70 9.18
CA LEU A 323 -5.46 7.07 9.65
C LEU A 323 -6.77 7.17 10.44
N LEU A 324 -6.68 7.63 11.68
CA LEU A 324 -7.85 8.12 12.41
C LEU A 324 -8.01 9.61 12.13
N GLY A 325 -9.22 10.09 11.87
CA GLY A 325 -9.46 11.48 11.54
C GLY A 325 -10.66 12.09 12.24
N PHE A 326 -10.61 13.40 12.37
CA PHE A 326 -11.72 14.25 12.82
C PHE A 326 -11.87 15.41 11.84
N ASP A 327 -13.08 15.67 11.36
CA ASP A 327 -13.40 16.75 10.44
C ASP A 327 -14.48 17.66 11.00
N TYR A 328 -14.24 18.96 10.89
CA TYR A 328 -15.29 19.97 10.89
C TYR A 328 -15.51 20.45 9.45
N ARG A 329 -16.76 20.40 8.98
CA ARG A 329 -17.13 20.86 7.64
C ARG A 329 -18.34 21.79 7.71
N GLY A 330 -18.18 23.00 7.20
CA GLY A 330 -19.29 23.88 6.85
C GLY A 330 -19.80 23.57 5.44
N GLU A 331 -21.11 23.65 5.29
CA GLU A 331 -21.80 23.59 4.01
C GLU A 331 -22.64 24.86 3.86
N GLN A 332 -22.66 25.46 2.68
CA GLN A 332 -23.56 26.54 2.32
C GLN A 332 -24.28 26.16 1.03
N ALA A 333 -25.58 25.89 1.13
CA ALA A 333 -26.48 25.66 0.01
C ALA A 333 -27.16 26.97 -0.40
N GLY A 334 -27.51 27.10 -1.67
CA GLY A 334 -28.29 28.23 -2.18
C GLY A 334 -29.36 27.80 -3.18
N GLY A 335 -30.50 28.49 -3.17
CA GLY A 335 -31.59 28.32 -4.12
C GLY A 335 -32.23 26.93 -4.13
N ARG A 336 -32.41 26.32 -2.96
CA ARG A 336 -32.85 24.93 -2.80
C ARG A 336 -34.35 24.73 -3.09
N HIS A 337 -35.15 25.81 -3.12
CA HIS A 337 -36.54 25.78 -3.60
C HIS A 337 -37.15 27.21 -3.69
N SER A 338 -37.57 27.69 -4.87
CA SER A 338 -38.26 29.00 -4.99
C SER A 338 -39.76 28.92 -4.74
N ASP A 339 -40.38 27.79 -5.08
CA ASP A 339 -41.85 27.70 -5.23
C ASP A 339 -42.53 27.09 -3.98
N GLY A 340 -41.80 26.92 -2.87
CA GLY A 340 -42.25 26.17 -1.69
C GLY A 340 -41.66 26.72 -0.40
N THR A 341 -41.46 25.86 0.62
CA THR A 341 -40.70 26.28 1.81
C THR A 341 -39.27 26.58 1.38
N ASP A 342 -38.75 27.74 1.75
CA ASP A 342 -37.35 28.08 1.49
C ASP A 342 -36.44 27.18 2.33
N LEU A 343 -35.66 26.34 1.64
CA LEU A 343 -34.73 25.37 2.23
C LEU A 343 -33.27 25.84 2.12
N ASP A 344 -33.05 27.13 1.87
CA ASP A 344 -31.73 27.74 1.81
C ASP A 344 -31.03 27.78 3.17
N GLY A 345 -29.72 27.92 3.13
CA GLY A 345 -28.92 28.08 4.33
C GLY A 345 -27.71 27.17 4.34
N GLY A 346 -27.24 26.88 5.53
CA GLY A 346 -25.99 26.16 5.70
C GLY A 346 -26.12 25.01 6.69
N SER A 347 -25.05 24.26 6.83
CA SER A 347 -24.90 23.27 7.87
C SER A 347 -23.49 23.28 8.40
N ASN A 348 -23.32 22.65 9.56
CA ASN A 348 -22.04 22.21 10.06
C ASN A 348 -22.11 20.69 10.22
N THR A 349 -21.04 20.00 9.86
CA THR A 349 -20.90 18.57 10.11
C THR A 349 -19.64 18.32 10.93
N TRP A 350 -19.80 17.60 12.03
CA TRP A 350 -18.69 17.06 12.82
C TRP A 350 -18.57 15.57 12.51
N ARG A 351 -17.39 15.12 12.08
CA ARG A 351 -17.21 13.73 11.61
C ARG A 351 -15.97 13.12 12.22
N VAL A 352 -16.05 11.83 12.53
CA VAL A 352 -14.89 10.97 12.80
C VAL A 352 -14.70 10.06 11.60
N SER A 353 -13.45 9.79 11.23
CA SER A 353 -13.13 8.96 10.08
C SER A 353 -12.10 7.89 10.40
N MET A 354 -12.27 6.71 9.80
CA MET A 354 -11.20 5.73 9.64
C MET A 354 -10.80 5.71 8.17
N SER A 355 -9.51 5.88 7.90
CA SER A 355 -8.99 5.89 6.52
C SER A 355 -7.87 4.89 6.35
N PHE A 356 -7.75 4.39 5.13
CA PHE A 356 -6.68 3.50 4.70
C PHE A 356 -5.95 4.11 3.49
N VAL A 357 -4.62 4.17 3.58
CA VAL A 357 -3.74 4.59 2.50
C VAL A 357 -3.50 3.38 1.60
N LEU A 358 -3.95 3.48 0.36
CA LEU A 358 -3.73 2.50 -0.69
C LEU A 358 -2.37 2.77 -1.35
N GLY A 359 -1.59 1.72 -1.56
CA GLY A 359 -0.26 1.77 -2.16
C GLY A 359 0.86 1.50 -1.16
N ASP A 360 2.05 1.24 -1.68
CA ASP A 360 3.20 0.89 -0.87
C ASP A 360 3.91 2.15 -0.34
N ASP A 361 4.29 2.13 0.93
CA ASP A 361 5.07 3.20 1.54
C ASP A 361 6.51 3.02 1.03
N GLY A 362 6.85 3.67 -0.08
CA GLY A 362 8.16 3.57 -0.71
C GLY A 362 9.37 3.81 0.21
N GLY A 363 9.17 4.25 1.45
CA GLY A 363 10.19 4.33 2.50
C GLY A 363 10.87 3.00 2.86
N ASP A 364 10.13 1.89 2.92
CA ASP A 364 10.74 0.57 3.21
C ASP A 364 11.60 0.10 2.04
N ARG A 365 11.17 0.39 0.80
CA ARG A 365 11.96 0.15 -0.41
C ARG A 365 13.20 1.07 -0.46
N LEU A 366 13.06 2.36 -0.16
CA LEU A 366 14.19 3.28 -0.07
C LEU A 366 15.22 2.84 0.98
N THR A 367 14.76 2.29 2.11
CA THR A 367 15.64 1.72 3.14
C THR A 367 16.39 0.50 2.62
N GLY A 368 15.71 -0.41 1.91
CA GLY A 368 16.34 -1.55 1.26
C GLY A 368 17.35 -1.17 0.16
N LEU A 369 17.18 0.00 -0.46
CA LEU A 369 18.10 0.59 -1.44
C LEU A 369 19.23 1.44 -0.81
N GLY A 370 19.50 1.27 0.49
CA GLY A 370 20.61 1.95 1.17
C GLY A 370 20.38 3.44 1.46
N ARG A 371 19.14 3.96 1.33
CA ARG A 371 18.80 5.37 1.62
C ARG A 371 18.03 5.60 2.92
N GLY A 372 17.88 4.57 3.76
CA GLY A 372 17.09 4.61 5.00
C GLY A 372 17.88 4.92 6.29
N GLY A 373 19.12 5.40 6.20
CA GLY A 373 19.85 5.93 7.35
C GLY A 373 19.39 7.35 7.68
N ALA A 374 18.71 7.51 8.82
CA ALA A 374 18.09 8.75 9.27
C ALA A 374 19.09 9.92 9.44
N PRO A 375 18.58 11.15 9.55
CA PRO A 375 18.51 11.77 10.88
C PRO A 375 17.14 11.63 11.56
#